data_AF-A0A1H4F7M9-F1
#
_entry.id   AF-A0A1H4F7M9-F1
#
_cell.length_a   1.000
_cell.length_b   1.000
_cell.length_c   1.000
_cell.angle_alpha   90.00
_cell.angle_beta   90.00
_cell.angle_gamma   90.00
#
_symmetry.space_group_name_H-M   'P 1'
#
loop_
_entity.id
_entity.type
_entity.pdbx_description
1 polymer ?
#
loop_
_entity_poly.entity_id
_entity_poly.type
_entity_poly.pdbx_seq_one_letter_code
_entity_poly.pdbx_strand_id
1 'polypeptide(L)'
;MKRVEEQQGQVDREVELTDDMVLQFLHQNPDFFIRNSRHVEQMRIPHPVRESVSLVEWQLSRQRTQIQHLEEDITLLMEQAAQNEALFNQLLQLQLALSAADSLQDLLDRLQRWARKLGLSGATVRLFSDKWRIGAPSDFTHLALNRTAFEPLRIQRLGKRNHYLGSLNGPELLLLLPQARQVGSVALSMMGEKGDLGLLIFSSRDSHHYQEGMGTVLLQHLATILPMVLQRWIERL
;
A
#
# COMPACT_ATOMS: atom_id res chain seq x y z
N MET A 1 -58.79 60.14 -33.70
CA MET A 1 -58.42 58.71 -33.73
C MET A 1 -57.31 58.51 -34.76
N LYS A 2 -56.06 58.34 -34.31
CA LYS A 2 -54.96 57.59 -34.97
C LYS A 2 -53.73 57.71 -34.07
N ARG A 3 -53.61 56.74 -33.16
CA ARG A 3 -52.34 56.35 -32.52
C ARG A 3 -51.57 55.56 -33.58
N VAL A 4 -50.52 56.14 -34.15
CA VAL A 4 -49.53 55.42 -34.96
C VAL A 4 -48.20 56.15 -34.74
N GLU A 5 -47.13 55.36 -34.62
CA GLU A 5 -45.72 55.80 -34.62
C GLU A 5 -45.25 56.52 -33.36
N GLU A 6 -44.89 55.77 -32.32
CA GLU A 6 -43.69 56.01 -31.51
C GLU A 6 -43.56 54.90 -30.46
N GLN A 7 -43.07 53.74 -30.88
CA GLN A 7 -42.43 52.72 -30.03
C GLN A 7 -41.90 51.59 -30.95
N GLN A 8 -41.05 51.96 -31.91
CA GLN A 8 -40.09 51.04 -32.51
C GLN A 8 -38.76 51.29 -31.83
N GLY A 9 -38.31 50.32 -31.04
CA GLY A 9 -37.05 50.43 -30.31
C GLY A 9 -37.00 49.55 -29.07
N GLN A 10 -37.52 48.32 -29.12
CA GLN A 10 -37.15 47.33 -28.13
C GLN A 10 -35.94 46.59 -28.68
N VAL A 11 -34.79 47.08 -28.22
CA VAL A 11 -33.45 46.58 -28.45
C VAL A 11 -33.41 45.08 -28.16
N ASP A 12 -33.20 44.28 -29.21
CA ASP A 12 -32.63 42.94 -29.09
C ASP A 12 -31.29 43.10 -28.36
N ARG A 13 -31.30 42.93 -27.04
CA ARG A 13 -30.08 42.60 -26.32
C ARG A 13 -29.83 41.14 -26.64
N GLU A 14 -28.96 40.91 -27.61
CA GLU A 14 -28.20 39.66 -27.69
C GLU A 14 -27.50 39.48 -26.36
N VAL A 15 -28.17 38.82 -25.42
CA VAL A 15 -27.53 38.32 -24.21
C VAL A 15 -26.61 37.23 -24.72
N GLU A 16 -25.31 37.50 -24.77
CA GLU A 16 -24.30 36.46 -24.96
C GLU A 16 -24.54 35.40 -23.89
N LEU A 17 -25.07 34.26 -24.32
CA LEU A 17 -25.30 33.11 -23.47
C LEU A 17 -23.93 32.56 -23.08
N THR A 18 -23.57 32.73 -21.81
CA THR A 18 -22.40 32.07 -21.23
C THR A 18 -22.74 30.63 -20.85
N ASP A 19 -21.73 29.76 -20.86
CA ASP A 19 -21.88 28.35 -20.46
C ASP A 19 -22.53 28.22 -19.08
N ASP A 20 -22.16 29.08 -18.13
CA ASP A 20 -22.74 29.11 -16.79
C ASP A 20 -24.24 29.46 -16.78
N MET A 21 -24.67 30.40 -17.63
CA MET A 21 -26.09 30.74 -17.76
C MET A 21 -26.90 29.59 -18.36
N VAL A 22 -26.33 28.89 -19.34
CA VAL A 22 -26.95 27.69 -19.95
C VAL A 22 -27.06 26.56 -18.92
N LEU A 23 -25.99 26.30 -18.16
CA LEU A 23 -25.98 25.29 -17.10
C LEU A 23 -27.00 25.62 -16.00
N GLN A 24 -27.05 26.87 -15.55
CA GLN A 24 -28.00 27.33 -14.54
C GLN A 24 -29.45 27.16 -15.02
N PHE A 25 -29.73 27.52 -16.27
CA PHE A 25 -31.05 27.34 -16.87
C PHE A 25 -31.47 25.85 -16.93
N LEU A 26 -30.57 24.97 -17.37
CA LEU A 26 -30.83 23.52 -17.44
C LEU A 26 -31.04 22.92 -16.04
N HIS A 27 -30.29 23.35 -15.03
CA HIS A 27 -30.48 22.93 -13.64
C HIS A 27 -31.83 23.36 -13.06
N GLN A 28 -32.29 24.58 -13.38
CA GLN A 28 -33.60 25.08 -12.95
C GLN A 28 -34.77 24.44 -13.72
N ASN A 29 -34.50 23.73 -14.82
CA ASN A 29 -35.50 23.13 -15.70
C ASN A 29 -35.20 21.64 -15.99
N PRO A 30 -35.33 20.74 -15.00
CA PRO A 30 -34.97 19.33 -15.17
C PRO A 30 -35.75 18.59 -16.28
N ASP A 31 -37.01 18.97 -16.55
CA ASP A 31 -37.82 18.37 -17.60
C ASP A 31 -37.51 18.90 -19.01
N PHE A 32 -36.55 19.82 -19.16
CA PHE A 32 -36.24 20.49 -20.43
C PHE A 32 -36.00 19.50 -21.57
N PHE A 33 -35.23 18.43 -21.32
CA PHE A 33 -34.92 17.43 -22.34
C PHE A 33 -36.12 16.56 -22.71
N ILE A 34 -37.07 16.35 -21.79
CA ILE A 34 -38.32 15.62 -22.06
C ILE A 34 -39.23 16.48 -22.94
N ARG A 35 -39.41 17.76 -22.59
CA ARG A 35 -40.24 18.71 -23.35
C ARG A 35 -39.71 18.94 -24.76
N ASN A 36 -38.39 18.85 -24.94
CA ASN A 36 -37.72 19.11 -26.21
C ASN A 36 -37.12 17.84 -26.86
N SER A 37 -37.67 16.66 -26.57
CA SER A 37 -37.12 15.35 -27.02
C SER A 37 -36.75 15.28 -28.50
N ARG A 38 -37.62 15.79 -29.40
CA ARG A 38 -37.36 15.88 -30.85
C ARG A 38 -36.09 16.66 -31.22
N HIS A 39 -35.74 17.69 -30.44
CA HIS A 39 -34.55 18.52 -30.69
C HIS A 39 -33.31 17.87 -30.09
N VAL A 40 -33.46 17.15 -28.96
CA VAL A 40 -32.37 16.38 -28.33
C VAL A 40 -31.89 15.24 -29.22
N GLU A 41 -32.81 14.57 -29.94
CA GLU A 41 -32.44 13.55 -30.94
C GLU A 41 -31.58 14.10 -32.07
N GLN A 42 -31.76 15.38 -32.40
CA GLN A 42 -31.00 16.10 -33.42
C GLN A 42 -29.70 16.71 -32.86
N MET A 43 -29.53 16.77 -31.52
CA MET A 43 -28.28 17.24 -30.92
C MET A 43 -27.16 16.26 -31.25
N ARG A 44 -26.08 16.83 -31.77
CA ARG A 44 -24.90 16.13 -32.23
C ARG A 44 -23.72 16.62 -31.41
N ILE A 45 -23.16 15.73 -30.59
CA ILE A 45 -21.94 16.03 -29.84
C ILE A 45 -20.76 15.66 -30.74
N PRO A 46 -19.87 16.61 -31.07
CA PRO A 46 -18.67 16.30 -31.83
C PRO A 46 -17.79 15.35 -31.01
N HIS A 47 -17.51 14.17 -31.56
CA HIS A 47 -16.55 13.25 -30.96
C HIS A 47 -15.17 13.50 -31.59
N PRO A 48 -14.08 13.62 -30.84
CA PRO A 48 -12.74 13.92 -31.39
C PRO A 48 -12.18 12.83 -32.34
N VAL A 49 -12.89 11.71 -32.54
CA VAL A 49 -12.40 10.51 -33.27
C VAL A 49 -13.49 9.90 -34.19
N ARG A 50 -14.75 10.35 -34.13
CA ARG A 50 -15.88 9.85 -34.94
C ARG A 50 -16.76 11.00 -35.41
N GLU A 51 -17.55 10.78 -36.47
CA GLU A 51 -18.67 11.68 -36.81
C GLU A 51 -19.60 11.87 -35.59
N SER A 52 -20.24 13.03 -35.54
CA SER A 52 -21.00 13.47 -34.36
C SER A 52 -22.04 12.45 -33.88
N VAL A 53 -22.10 12.21 -32.57
CA VAL A 53 -23.00 11.22 -31.94
C VAL A 53 -24.16 11.89 -31.22
N SER A 54 -25.27 11.17 -31.00
CA SER A 54 -26.37 11.67 -30.16
C SER A 54 -25.93 11.88 -28.71
N LEU A 55 -26.50 12.86 -28.01
CA LEU A 55 -26.25 13.09 -26.57
C LEU A 55 -26.49 11.84 -25.71
N VAL A 56 -27.53 11.06 -26.03
CA VAL A 56 -27.84 9.81 -25.30
C VAL A 56 -26.77 8.74 -25.56
N GLU A 57 -26.34 8.60 -26.80
CA GLU A 57 -25.28 7.65 -27.19
C GLU A 57 -23.93 8.04 -26.56
N TRP A 58 -23.64 9.34 -26.50
CA TRP A 58 -22.47 9.88 -25.82
C TRP A 58 -22.50 9.57 -24.30
N GLN A 59 -23.65 9.79 -23.64
CA GLN A 59 -23.81 9.48 -22.22
C GLN A 59 -23.68 7.97 -21.94
N LEU A 60 -24.33 7.12 -22.75
CA LEU A 60 -24.25 5.67 -22.62
C LEU A 60 -22.82 5.16 -22.85
N SER A 61 -22.11 5.72 -23.82
CA SER A 61 -20.70 5.40 -24.07
C SER A 61 -19.85 5.72 -22.84
N ARG A 62 -20.00 6.92 -22.27
CA ARG A 62 -19.29 7.32 -21.04
C ARG A 62 -19.61 6.43 -19.85
N GLN A 63 -20.88 6.04 -19.67
CA GLN A 63 -21.27 5.10 -18.63
C GLN A 63 -20.66 3.72 -18.83
N ARG A 64 -20.59 3.21 -20.07
CA ARG A 64 -19.93 1.94 -20.38
C ARG A 64 -18.43 1.99 -20.06
N THR A 65 -17.74 3.08 -20.42
CA THR A 65 -16.33 3.27 -20.05
C THR A 65 -16.16 3.30 -18.54
N GLN A 66 -17.04 3.98 -17.81
CA GLN A 66 -16.99 3.99 -16.34
C GLN A 66 -17.22 2.60 -15.74
N ILE A 67 -18.17 1.83 -16.26
CA ILE A 67 -18.43 0.45 -15.82
C ILE A 67 -17.18 -0.41 -16.06
N GLN A 68 -16.59 -0.33 -17.25
CA GLN A 68 -15.38 -1.08 -17.57
C GLN A 68 -14.23 -0.76 -16.60
N HIS A 69 -13.99 0.53 -16.31
CA HIS A 69 -12.97 0.91 -15.33
C HIS A 69 -13.27 0.37 -13.92
N LEU A 70 -14.53 0.39 -13.50
CA LEU A 70 -14.91 -0.19 -12.20
C LEU A 70 -14.74 -1.71 -12.18
N GLU A 71 -15.02 -2.41 -13.27
CA GLU A 71 -14.78 -3.86 -13.40
C GLU A 71 -13.29 -4.19 -13.34
N GLU A 72 -12.43 -3.39 -13.99
CA GLU A 72 -10.97 -3.49 -13.91
C GLU A 72 -10.48 -3.27 -12.47
N ASP A 73 -10.97 -2.23 -11.79
CA ASP A 73 -10.63 -1.92 -10.40
C ASP A 73 -11.05 -3.04 -9.44
N ILE A 74 -12.27 -3.58 -9.59
CA ILE A 74 -12.75 -4.71 -8.78
C ILE A 74 -11.87 -5.94 -9.01
N THR A 75 -11.49 -6.22 -10.25
CA THR A 75 -10.61 -7.36 -10.57
C THR A 75 -9.27 -7.22 -9.85
N LEU A 76 -8.66 -6.03 -9.91
CA LEU A 76 -7.41 -5.75 -9.20
C LEU A 76 -7.55 -5.92 -7.68
N LEU A 77 -8.63 -5.43 -7.09
CA LEU A 77 -8.91 -5.58 -5.66
C LEU A 77 -9.07 -7.06 -5.26
N MET A 78 -9.75 -7.86 -6.09
CA MET A 78 -9.92 -9.29 -5.87
C MET A 78 -8.59 -10.04 -5.94
N GLU A 79 -7.73 -9.72 -6.91
CA GLU A 79 -6.39 -10.30 -7.01
C GLU A 79 -5.53 -9.97 -5.78
N GLN A 80 -5.55 -8.71 -5.34
CA GLN A 80 -4.85 -8.29 -4.12
C GLN A 80 -5.39 -8.99 -2.87
N ALA A 81 -6.72 -9.13 -2.75
CA ALA A 81 -7.34 -9.85 -1.64
C ALA A 81 -6.92 -11.32 -1.60
N ALA A 82 -6.92 -12.00 -2.75
CA ALA A 82 -6.48 -13.40 -2.85
C ALA A 82 -4.98 -13.57 -2.50
N GLN A 83 -4.12 -12.65 -2.94
CA GLN A 83 -2.70 -12.64 -2.58
C GLN A 83 -2.51 -12.43 -1.07
N ASN A 84 -3.25 -11.48 -0.49
CA ASN A 84 -3.19 -11.20 0.95
C ASN A 84 -3.69 -12.39 1.78
N GLU A 85 -4.78 -13.05 1.37
CA GLU A 85 -5.29 -14.25 2.01
C GLU A 85 -4.27 -15.40 1.95
N ALA A 86 -3.66 -15.64 0.78
CA ALA A 86 -2.62 -16.64 0.64
C ALA A 86 -1.42 -16.35 1.55
N LEU A 87 -1.00 -15.09 1.66
CA LEU A 87 0.13 -14.70 2.50
C LEU A 87 -0.22 -14.80 4.00
N PHE A 88 -1.46 -14.46 4.39
CA PHE A 88 -1.96 -14.66 5.74
C PHE A 88 -2.00 -16.16 6.12
N ASN A 89 -2.49 -17.02 5.23
CA ASN A 89 -2.46 -18.47 5.44
C ASN A 89 -1.02 -18.99 5.61
N GLN A 90 -0.07 -18.49 4.83
CA GLN A 90 1.35 -18.82 5.01
C GLN A 90 1.92 -18.34 6.35
N LEU A 91 1.45 -17.21 6.89
CA LEU A 91 1.81 -16.74 8.22
C LEU A 91 1.28 -17.69 9.31
N LEU A 92 0.03 -18.13 9.24
CA LEU A 92 -0.52 -19.10 10.21
C LEU A 92 0.28 -20.41 10.22
N GLN A 93 0.65 -20.90 9.04
CA GLN A 93 1.50 -22.08 8.92
C GLN A 93 2.90 -21.86 9.52
N LEU A 94 3.48 -20.67 9.35
CA LEU A 94 4.74 -20.32 9.99
C LEU A 94 4.60 -20.34 11.52
N GLN A 95 3.53 -19.78 12.08
CA GLN A 95 3.34 -19.77 13.54
C GLN A 95 3.30 -21.17 14.13
N LEU A 96 2.57 -22.08 13.50
CA LEU A 96 2.56 -23.49 13.89
C LEU A 96 3.95 -24.13 13.75
N ALA A 97 4.67 -23.81 12.67
CA ALA A 97 6.02 -24.33 12.47
C ALA A 97 7.02 -23.82 13.54
N LEU A 98 6.94 -22.54 13.93
CA LEU A 98 7.81 -21.95 14.94
C LEU A 98 7.47 -22.44 16.35
N SER A 99 6.19 -22.67 16.66
CA SER A 99 5.78 -23.20 17.96
C SER A 99 6.20 -24.67 18.14
N ALA A 100 6.26 -25.43 17.05
CA ALA A 100 6.72 -26.82 17.03
C ALA A 100 8.25 -26.98 16.87
N ALA A 101 9.04 -25.90 16.98
CA ALA A 101 10.49 -26.00 16.90
C ALA A 101 11.07 -26.71 18.14
N ASP A 102 12.07 -27.57 17.92
CA ASP A 102 12.72 -28.36 18.97
C ASP A 102 13.96 -27.69 19.56
N SER A 103 14.43 -26.61 18.93
CA SER A 103 15.55 -25.79 19.41
C SER A 103 15.48 -24.38 18.82
N LEU A 104 16.28 -23.47 19.37
CA LEU A 104 16.43 -22.13 18.80
C LEU A 104 16.97 -22.18 17.35
N GLN A 105 17.94 -23.05 17.07
CA GLN A 105 18.49 -23.18 15.73
C GLN A 105 17.42 -23.66 14.74
N ASP A 106 16.63 -24.69 15.10
CA ASP A 106 15.52 -25.15 14.27
C ASP A 106 14.46 -24.06 14.04
N LEU A 107 14.16 -23.26 15.07
CA LEU A 107 13.27 -22.10 14.94
C LEU A 107 13.78 -21.10 13.90
N LEU A 108 15.05 -20.71 13.98
CA LEU A 108 15.69 -19.79 13.03
C LEU A 108 15.72 -20.38 11.61
N ASP A 109 16.03 -21.67 11.48
CA ASP A 109 16.05 -22.38 10.20
C ASP A 109 14.66 -22.51 9.57
N ARG A 110 13.61 -22.69 10.37
CA ARG A 110 12.21 -22.67 9.90
C ARG A 110 11.81 -21.29 9.38
N LEU A 111 12.15 -20.24 10.12
CA LEU A 111 11.92 -18.86 9.70
C LEU A 111 12.65 -18.54 8.38
N GLN A 112 13.92 -18.95 8.28
CA GLN A 112 14.75 -18.79 7.09
C GLN A 112 14.17 -19.55 5.88
N ARG A 113 13.75 -20.81 6.07
CA ARG A 113 13.11 -21.61 5.02
C ARG A 113 11.79 -21.00 4.56
N TRP A 114 10.98 -20.50 5.48
CA TRP A 114 9.72 -19.82 5.15
C TRP A 114 9.96 -18.57 4.30
N ALA A 115 10.92 -17.72 4.69
CA ALA A 115 11.27 -16.54 3.91
C ALA A 115 11.72 -16.90 2.50
N ARG A 116 12.57 -17.92 2.35
CA ARG A 116 13.00 -18.42 1.03
C ARG A 116 11.86 -18.97 0.19
N LYS A 117 10.88 -19.64 0.81
CA LYS A 117 9.67 -20.14 0.12
C LYS A 117 8.83 -18.99 -0.46
N LEU A 118 8.86 -17.81 0.16
CA LEU A 118 8.24 -16.59 -0.34
C LEU A 118 9.07 -15.85 -1.40
N GLY A 119 10.20 -16.41 -1.84
CA GLY A 119 11.09 -15.78 -2.81
C GLY A 119 12.02 -14.72 -2.22
N LEU A 120 12.11 -14.62 -0.90
CA LEU A 120 13.01 -13.69 -0.21
C LEU A 120 14.43 -14.28 -0.13
N SER A 121 15.43 -13.41 0.02
CA SER A 121 16.83 -13.82 0.28
C SER A 121 16.96 -14.54 1.62
N GLY A 122 16.20 -14.09 2.62
CA GLY A 122 16.16 -14.70 3.94
C GLY A 122 15.53 -13.81 5.00
N ALA A 123 15.42 -14.38 6.19
CA ALA A 123 15.00 -13.74 7.43
C ALA A 123 16.15 -13.78 8.43
N THR A 124 16.33 -12.71 9.19
CA THR A 124 17.37 -12.59 10.20
C THR A 124 16.79 -11.98 11.47
N VAL A 125 17.13 -12.59 12.60
CA VAL A 125 16.77 -12.12 13.92
C VAL A 125 18.01 -11.52 14.56
N ARG A 126 17.88 -10.30 15.08
CA ARG A 126 18.90 -9.65 15.90
C ARG A 126 18.29 -9.31 17.25
N LEU A 127 18.99 -9.59 18.34
CA LEU A 127 18.50 -9.41 19.70
C LEU A 127 19.34 -8.36 20.41
N PHE A 128 18.70 -7.43 21.11
CA PHE A 128 19.45 -6.43 21.85
C PHE A 128 20.12 -7.06 23.08
N SER A 129 21.45 -6.94 23.16
CA SER A 129 22.26 -7.63 24.17
C SER A 129 21.99 -7.16 25.61
N ASP A 130 21.32 -6.03 25.81
CA ASP A 130 20.88 -5.51 27.11
C ASP A 130 19.54 -6.10 27.58
N LYS A 131 18.84 -6.88 26.73
CA LYS A 131 17.53 -7.48 27.04
C LYS A 131 17.52 -9.00 27.05
N TRP A 132 18.60 -9.62 26.59
CA TRP A 132 18.67 -11.07 26.43
C TRP A 132 20.02 -11.60 26.90
N ARG A 133 20.00 -12.78 27.54
CA ARG A 133 21.22 -13.48 27.97
C ARG A 133 21.83 -14.28 26.82
N ILE A 134 22.49 -13.56 25.91
CA ILE A 134 23.10 -14.10 24.66
C ILE A 134 24.64 -14.07 24.66
N GLY A 135 25.25 -13.92 25.84
CA GLY A 135 26.71 -13.98 26.04
C GLY A 135 27.22 -15.41 26.22
N ALA A 136 28.55 -15.57 26.24
CA ALA A 136 29.16 -16.86 26.59
C ALA A 136 28.61 -17.37 27.94
N PRO A 137 28.31 -18.69 28.06
CA PRO A 137 28.67 -19.79 27.17
C PRO A 137 27.66 -20.09 26.05
N SER A 138 26.72 -19.19 25.71
CA SER A 138 25.74 -19.46 24.65
C SER A 138 26.36 -19.41 23.24
N ASP A 139 25.96 -20.33 22.36
CA ASP A 139 26.38 -20.37 20.95
C ASP A 139 25.67 -19.30 20.07
N PHE A 140 24.83 -18.46 20.68
CA PHE A 140 23.93 -17.53 20.00
C PHE A 140 24.42 -16.08 19.98
N THR A 141 25.70 -15.85 20.25
CA THR A 141 26.33 -14.52 20.22
C THR A 141 26.17 -13.81 18.88
N HIS A 142 26.04 -14.56 17.78
CA HIS A 142 25.79 -14.03 16.44
C HIS A 142 24.43 -13.31 16.32
N LEU A 143 23.47 -13.58 17.21
CA LEU A 143 22.20 -12.86 17.26
C LEU A 143 22.33 -11.50 17.93
N ALA A 144 23.40 -11.27 18.72
CA ALA A 144 23.54 -10.07 19.51
C ALA A 144 23.68 -8.81 18.65
N LEU A 145 22.96 -7.77 19.07
CA LEU A 145 23.03 -6.42 18.53
C LEU A 145 23.20 -5.45 19.69
N ASN A 146 24.23 -4.61 19.60
CA ASN A 146 24.43 -3.55 20.56
C ASN A 146 23.41 -2.42 20.31
N ARG A 147 22.60 -2.08 21.33
CA ARG A 147 21.57 -1.04 21.23
C ARG A 147 22.16 0.32 20.87
N THR A 148 23.27 0.71 21.49
CA THR A 148 23.94 2.00 21.24
C THR A 148 24.44 2.11 19.80
N ALA A 149 24.97 1.02 19.25
CA ALA A 149 25.41 0.98 17.84
C ALA A 149 24.22 1.05 16.85
N PHE A 150 23.05 0.54 17.23
CA PHE A 150 21.84 0.57 16.41
C PHE A 150 21.08 1.91 16.48
N GLU A 151 21.24 2.68 17.54
CA GLU A 151 20.44 3.88 17.79
C GLU A 151 20.48 4.94 16.65
N PRO A 152 21.63 5.24 16.01
CA PRO A 152 21.67 6.16 14.87
C PRO A 152 20.80 5.67 13.70
N LEU A 153 20.86 4.37 13.41
CA LEU A 153 20.06 3.72 12.37
C LEU A 153 18.57 3.76 12.72
N ARG A 154 18.22 3.52 13.99
CA ARG A 154 16.85 3.64 14.50
C ARG A 154 16.30 5.04 14.25
N ILE A 155 17.04 6.08 14.60
CA ILE A 155 16.60 7.47 14.44
C ILE A 155 16.44 7.81 12.95
N GLN A 156 17.43 7.47 12.12
CA GLN A 156 17.46 7.85 10.71
C GLN A 156 16.39 7.14 9.87
N ARG A 157 16.15 5.85 10.10
CA ARG A 157 15.26 5.04 9.24
C ARG A 157 13.88 4.81 9.83
N LEU A 158 13.79 4.63 11.14
CA LEU A 158 12.53 4.32 11.81
C LEU A 158 11.89 5.56 12.45
N GLY A 159 12.70 6.47 12.99
CA GLY A 159 12.22 7.64 13.73
C GLY A 159 11.33 7.23 14.92
N LYS A 160 10.02 7.42 14.79
CA LYS A 160 9.00 7.00 15.77
C LYS A 160 8.24 5.73 15.38
N ARG A 161 8.49 5.19 14.18
CA ARG A 161 7.84 3.98 13.66
C ARG A 161 8.55 2.72 14.17
N ASN A 162 7.87 1.58 14.12
CA ASN A 162 8.44 0.28 14.45
C ASN A 162 8.89 -0.52 13.22
N HIS A 163 8.57 -0.03 12.02
CA HIS A 163 8.87 -0.71 10.77
C HIS A 163 9.57 0.22 9.79
N TYR A 164 10.51 -0.33 9.04
CA TYR A 164 11.17 0.31 7.93
C TYR A 164 11.17 -0.63 6.72
N LEU A 165 10.81 -0.11 5.55
CA LEU A 165 10.78 -0.81 4.27
C LEU A 165 11.60 0.01 3.28
N GLY A 166 12.63 -0.59 2.68
CA GLY A 166 13.48 0.10 1.70
C GLY A 166 14.89 -0.44 1.65
N SER A 167 15.81 0.36 1.12
CA SER A 167 17.22 -0.02 0.98
C SER A 167 18.07 0.42 2.19
N LEU A 168 19.08 -0.38 2.51
CA LEU A 168 20.10 -0.05 3.50
C LEU A 168 21.42 0.27 2.80
N ASN A 169 22.18 1.19 3.38
CA ASN A 169 23.54 1.49 2.93
C ASN A 169 24.54 0.44 3.43
N GLY A 170 25.78 0.47 2.91
CA GLY A 170 26.82 -0.50 3.26
C GLY A 170 27.08 -0.65 4.77
N PRO A 171 27.31 0.44 5.53
CA PRO A 171 27.46 0.38 6.98
C PRO A 171 26.25 -0.21 7.72
N GLU A 172 25.02 0.16 7.33
CA GLU A 172 23.78 -0.38 7.90
C GLU A 172 23.65 -1.89 7.64
N LEU A 173 23.97 -2.34 6.42
CA LEU A 173 23.99 -3.75 6.07
C LEU A 173 25.05 -4.53 6.85
N LEU A 174 26.25 -3.97 7.03
CA LEU A 174 27.30 -4.63 7.81
C LEU A 174 26.91 -4.77 9.28
N LEU A 175 26.25 -3.76 9.85
CA LEU A 175 25.75 -3.80 11.22
C LEU A 175 24.64 -4.86 11.38
N LEU A 176 23.67 -4.88 10.49
CA LEU A 176 22.46 -5.69 10.67
C LEU A 176 22.56 -7.09 10.06
N LEU A 177 23.19 -7.21 8.89
CA LEU A 177 23.21 -8.39 8.04
C LEU A 177 24.64 -8.69 7.52
N PRO A 178 25.64 -8.88 8.41
CA PRO A 178 27.05 -9.00 8.00
C PRO A 178 27.33 -10.19 7.06
N GLN A 179 26.47 -11.21 7.07
CA GLN A 179 26.60 -12.41 6.25
C GLN A 179 25.74 -12.37 4.97
N ALA A 180 24.88 -11.36 4.81
CA ALA A 180 23.99 -11.29 3.67
C ALA A 180 24.76 -10.85 2.41
N ARG A 181 24.45 -11.50 1.29
CA ARG A 181 24.99 -11.15 -0.03
C ARG A 181 23.84 -10.67 -0.91
N GLN A 182 24.09 -9.61 -1.69
CA GLN A 182 23.15 -9.06 -2.67
C GLN A 182 21.78 -8.71 -2.05
N VAL A 183 21.77 -7.73 -1.14
CA VAL A 183 20.54 -7.19 -0.56
C VAL A 183 20.12 -5.96 -1.36
N GLY A 184 18.98 -6.03 -2.04
CA GLY A 184 18.38 -4.91 -2.78
C GLY A 184 17.45 -4.09 -1.91
N SER A 185 16.59 -4.74 -1.13
CA SER A 185 15.66 -4.10 -0.21
C SER A 185 15.43 -4.96 1.05
N VAL A 186 15.01 -4.33 2.15
CA VAL A 186 14.73 -4.97 3.43
C VAL A 186 13.40 -4.52 4.01
N ALA A 187 12.77 -5.43 4.76
CA ALA A 187 11.72 -5.12 5.72
C ALA A 187 12.27 -5.33 7.12
N LEU A 188 12.41 -4.26 7.89
CA LEU A 188 12.94 -4.25 9.24
C LEU A 188 11.81 -3.95 10.22
N SER A 189 11.71 -4.75 11.28
CA SER A 189 10.74 -4.55 12.35
C SER A 189 11.36 -4.61 13.72
N MET A 190 11.10 -3.60 14.55
CA MET A 190 11.38 -3.64 15.98
C MET A 190 10.49 -4.70 16.64
N MET A 191 11.07 -5.53 17.50
CA MET A 191 10.36 -6.60 18.20
C MET A 191 9.94 -6.20 19.61
N GLY A 192 8.81 -6.76 20.06
CA GLY A 192 8.19 -6.46 21.35
C GLY A 192 7.26 -5.25 21.31
N GLU A 193 6.36 -5.15 22.29
CA GLU A 193 5.34 -4.08 22.36
C GLU A 193 5.94 -2.67 22.34
N LYS A 194 7.11 -2.50 22.97
CA LYS A 194 7.85 -1.23 23.03
C LYS A 194 8.93 -1.10 21.96
N GLY A 195 9.06 -2.10 21.07
CA GLY A 195 10.13 -2.16 20.08
C GLY A 195 11.52 -2.23 20.71
N ASP A 196 11.66 -2.86 21.88
CA ASP A 196 12.89 -2.83 22.66
C ASP A 196 13.57 -4.19 22.77
N LEU A 197 13.08 -5.25 22.12
CA LEU A 197 13.63 -6.60 22.28
C LEU A 197 14.63 -6.99 21.19
N GLY A 198 14.54 -6.38 20.01
CA GLY A 198 15.43 -6.69 18.91
C GLY A 198 14.81 -6.31 17.57
N LEU A 199 15.31 -6.94 16.51
CA LEU A 199 14.90 -6.74 15.14
C LEU A 199 14.55 -8.07 14.47
N LEU A 200 13.48 -8.05 13.71
CA LEU A 200 13.20 -9.03 12.66
C LEU A 200 13.44 -8.36 11.31
N ILE A 201 14.26 -8.99 10.48
CA ILE A 201 14.68 -8.44 9.19
C ILE A 201 14.40 -9.46 8.10
N PHE A 202 13.60 -9.09 7.11
CA PHE A 202 13.49 -9.83 5.85
C PHE A 202 14.28 -9.10 4.78
N SER A 203 14.96 -9.84 3.92
CA SER A 203 15.78 -9.28 2.85
C SER A 203 15.37 -9.84 1.50
N SER A 204 15.38 -8.99 0.48
CA SER A 204 15.15 -9.36 -0.92
C SER A 204 16.34 -8.93 -1.77
N ARG A 205 16.59 -9.65 -2.87
CA ARG A 205 17.57 -9.24 -3.89
C ARG A 205 17.04 -8.11 -4.77
N ASP A 206 15.72 -8.02 -4.88
CA ASP A 206 15.05 -6.99 -5.66
C ASP A 206 14.95 -5.70 -4.84
N SER A 207 15.49 -4.59 -5.39
CA SER A 207 15.43 -3.26 -4.80
C SER A 207 14.03 -2.68 -4.73
N HIS A 208 13.09 -3.19 -5.53
CA HIS A 208 11.70 -2.73 -5.58
C HIS A 208 10.73 -3.61 -4.79
N HIS A 209 11.21 -4.68 -4.16
CA HIS A 209 10.34 -5.59 -3.42
C HIS A 209 9.75 -4.97 -2.15
N TYR A 210 10.57 -4.28 -1.35
CA TYR A 210 10.11 -3.56 -0.16
C TYR A 210 10.19 -2.06 -0.38
N GLN A 211 9.03 -1.42 -0.35
CA GLN A 211 8.88 0.02 -0.62
C GLN A 211 8.12 0.71 0.52
N GLU A 212 8.37 2.01 0.68
CA GLU A 212 7.58 2.82 1.59
C GLU A 212 6.11 2.82 1.16
N GLY A 213 5.19 2.70 2.13
CA GLY A 213 3.76 2.64 1.89
C GLY A 213 3.17 1.23 1.82
N MET A 214 3.98 0.17 1.70
CA MET A 214 3.46 -1.20 1.78
C MET A 214 2.93 -1.50 3.19
N GLY A 215 1.89 -2.35 3.26
CA GLY A 215 1.30 -2.78 4.52
C GLY A 215 2.29 -3.59 5.37
N THR A 216 2.36 -3.28 6.67
CA THR A 216 3.29 -3.92 7.63
C THR A 216 2.60 -4.80 8.66
N VAL A 217 1.29 -5.07 8.51
CA VAL A 217 0.46 -5.78 9.48
C VAL A 217 1.05 -7.14 9.87
N LEU A 218 1.48 -7.93 8.88
CA LEU A 218 2.03 -9.27 9.12
C LEU A 218 3.42 -9.21 9.75
N LEU A 219 4.21 -8.21 9.36
CA LEU A 219 5.52 -7.93 9.93
C LEU A 219 5.39 -7.57 11.42
N GLN A 220 4.43 -6.70 11.76
CA GLN A 220 4.08 -6.34 13.14
C GLN A 220 3.63 -7.57 13.93
N HIS A 221 2.81 -8.42 13.34
CA HIS A 221 2.31 -9.62 14.01
C HIS A 221 3.46 -10.59 14.36
N LEU A 222 4.38 -10.83 13.42
CA LEU A 222 5.58 -11.63 13.69
C LEU A 222 6.48 -10.97 14.76
N ALA A 223 6.67 -9.66 14.69
CA ALA A 223 7.49 -8.93 15.66
C ALA A 223 6.92 -8.96 17.09
N THR A 224 5.62 -9.16 17.24
CA THR A 224 4.96 -9.38 18.54
C THR A 224 5.12 -10.81 19.03
N ILE A 225 4.95 -11.81 18.15
CA ILE A 225 4.97 -13.23 18.55
C ILE A 225 6.38 -13.76 18.76
N LEU A 226 7.32 -13.40 17.89
CA LEU A 226 8.64 -14.00 17.86
C LEU A 226 9.38 -13.90 19.21
N PRO A 227 9.37 -12.77 19.95
CA PRO A 227 9.96 -12.71 21.28
C PRO A 227 9.36 -13.71 22.28
N MET A 228 8.07 -13.98 22.22
CA MET A 228 7.41 -14.95 23.12
C MET A 228 7.92 -16.37 22.86
N VAL A 229 8.15 -16.73 21.59
CA VAL A 229 8.68 -18.05 21.23
C VAL A 229 10.18 -18.14 21.57
N LEU A 230 10.93 -17.04 21.37
CA LEU A 230 12.36 -16.98 21.69
C LEU A 230 12.66 -17.15 23.19
N GLN A 231 11.77 -16.66 24.07
CA GLN A 231 11.91 -16.82 25.52
C GLN A 231 11.94 -18.28 26.00
N ARG A 232 11.50 -19.24 25.17
CA ARG A 232 11.63 -20.67 25.47
C ARG A 232 13.09 -21.15 25.47
N TRP A 233 13.97 -20.43 24.77
CA TRP A 233 15.35 -20.84 24.51
C TRP A 233 16.38 -19.88 25.07
N ILE A 234 16.04 -18.59 25.15
CA ILE A 234 16.92 -17.53 25.61
C ILE A 234 16.25 -16.80 26.78
N GLU A 235 16.95 -16.71 27.90
CA GLU A 235 16.49 -15.96 29.07
C GLU A 235 16.45 -14.45 28.76
N ARG A 236 15.33 -13.82 29.15
CA ARG A 236 15.15 -12.37 29.09
C ARG A 236 15.68 -11.73 30.38
N LEU A 237 16.40 -10.62 30.24
CA LEU A 237 16.94 -9.82 31.35
C LEU A 237 15.89 -8.88 31.95
#